data_AF-A0A5N3XAT7-F1
#
_entry.id   AF-A0A5N3XAT7-F1
#
_cell.length_a   1.000
_cell.length_b   1.000
_cell.length_c   1.000
_cell.angle_alpha   90.00
_cell.angle_beta   90.00
_cell.angle_gamma   90.00
#
_symmetry.space_group_name_H-M   'P 1'
#
loop_
_entity.id
_entity.type
_entity.pdbx_description
1 polymer ?
#
loop_
_entity_poly.entity_id
_entity_poly.type
_entity_poly.pdbx_seq_one_letter_code
_entity_poly.pdbx_strand_id
1 'polypeptide(L)'
;QRVWKNYLPAINSVIFLVDCADHERLLESKEELNLLMTVETISNTSILILGDKINRPEAIDEERLQISCSVPWSFKFCLFICSVIWLTKHKS
;
A
#
# COMPACT_ATOMS: atom_id res chain seq x y z
N GLN A 1 14.44 5.86 15.70
CA GLN A 1 13.73 4.72 16.32
C GLN A 1 12.42 4.49 15.55
N ARG A 2 12.20 3.29 15.00
CA ARG A 2 10.98 2.93 14.25
C ARG A 2 9.80 2.80 15.24
N VAL A 3 8.94 3.83 15.30
CA VAL A 3 7.81 3.99 16.23
C VAL A 3 6.71 2.93 16.05
N TRP A 4 6.81 2.13 14.98
CA TRP A 4 5.72 1.27 14.48
C TRP A 4 5.57 -0.01 15.31
N LYS A 5 6.58 -0.37 16.11
CA LYS A 5 6.59 -1.58 16.92
C LYS A 5 5.61 -1.55 18.11
N ASN A 6 5.19 -0.35 18.54
CA ASN A 6 4.36 -0.19 19.75
C ASN A 6 2.85 -0.26 19.48
N TYR A 7 2.42 -0.31 18.21
CA TYR A 7 0.99 -0.38 17.85
C TYR A 7 0.49 -1.80 17.57
N LEU A 8 1.38 -2.79 17.59
CA LEU A 8 1.14 -4.15 17.12
C LEU A 8 0.17 -5.05 17.94
N PRO A 9 -0.17 -4.83 19.23
CA PRO A 9 -0.98 -5.81 19.97
C PRO A 9 -2.47 -5.90 19.59
N ALA A 10 -2.95 -5.18 18.57
CA ALA A 10 -4.35 -5.24 18.12
C ALA A 10 -4.56 -4.79 16.66
N ILE A 11 -3.55 -4.94 15.79
CA ILE A 11 -3.71 -4.53 14.38
C ILE A 11 -4.43 -5.64 13.62
N ASN A 12 -5.69 -5.39 13.22
CA ASN A 12 -6.45 -6.28 12.33
C ASN A 12 -6.11 -6.06 10.84
N SER A 13 -5.53 -4.91 10.49
CA SER A 13 -5.15 -4.57 9.11
C SER A 13 -3.99 -3.57 9.03
N VAL A 14 -3.11 -3.74 8.04
CA VAL A 14 -2.06 -2.79 7.68
C VAL A 14 -2.51 -2.04 6.44
N ILE A 15 -2.38 -0.71 6.44
CA ILE A 15 -2.62 0.12 5.25
C ILE A 15 -1.27 0.58 4.71
N PHE A 16 -0.97 0.22 3.47
CA PHE A 16 0.27 0.53 2.78
C PHE A 16 -0.02 1.53 1.65
N LEU A 17 0.37 2.78 1.82
CA LEU A 17 0.13 3.86 0.86
C LEU A 17 1.29 3.95 -0.13
N VAL A 18 0.99 3.88 -1.42
CA VAL A 18 1.94 3.93 -2.53
C VAL A 18 1.64 5.17 -3.37
N ASP A 19 2.67 5.95 -3.69
CA ASP A 19 2.54 7.06 -4.64
C ASP A 19 2.59 6.50 -6.07
N CYS A 20 1.46 6.47 -6.77
CA CYS A 20 1.39 5.92 -8.12
C CYS A 20 2.18 6.74 -9.15
N ALA A 21 2.52 7.99 -8.85
CA ALA A 21 3.26 8.87 -9.76
C ALA A 21 4.78 8.76 -9.60
N ASP A 22 5.27 8.10 -8.55
CA ASP A 22 6.70 8.04 -8.22
C ASP A 22 7.27 6.64 -8.51
N HIS A 23 7.68 6.44 -9.77
CA HIS A 23 8.04 5.11 -10.28
C HIS A 23 9.36 4.60 -9.70
N GLU A 24 10.30 5.48 -9.36
CA GLU A 24 11.58 5.10 -8.77
C GLU A 24 11.36 4.48 -7.38
N ARG A 25 10.40 5.02 -6.62
CA ARG A 25 10.10 4.56 -5.25
C ARG A 25 9.18 3.34 -5.19
N LEU A 26 8.63 2.89 -6.33
CA LEU A 26 7.84 1.66 -6.38
C LEU A 26 8.69 0.43 -6.05
N LEU A 27 9.95 0.41 -6.49
CA LEU A 27 10.87 -0.69 -6.19
C LEU A 27 11.22 -0.73 -4.70
N GLU A 28 11.55 0.43 -4.11
CA GLU A 28 11.78 0.55 -2.67
C GLU A 28 10.53 0.12 -1.87
N SER A 29 9.35 0.53 -2.33
CA SER A 29 8.06 0.18 -1.69
C SER A 29 7.81 -1.33 -1.72
N LYS A 30 8.18 -2.01 -2.80
CA LYS A 30 8.10 -3.48 -2.91
C LYS A 30 9.02 -4.16 -1.90
N GLU A 31 10.26 -3.69 -1.78
CA GLU A 31 11.23 -4.26 -0.83
C GLU A 31 10.76 -4.11 0.62
N GLU A 32 10.28 -2.92 1.00
CA GLU A 32 9.71 -2.68 2.32
C GLU A 32 8.43 -3.51 2.57
N LEU A 33 7.56 -3.67 1.56
CA LEU A 33 6.39 -4.54 1.66
C LEU A 33 6.77 -6.00 1.90
N ASN A 34 7.79 -6.50 1.19
CA ASN A 34 8.33 -7.85 1.41
C ASN A 34 8.89 -8.01 2.81
N LEU A 35 9.65 -7.02 3.30
CA LEU A 35 10.17 -7.03 4.67
C LEU A 35 9.04 -7.02 5.70
N LEU A 36 7.98 -6.24 5.49
CA LEU A 36 6.80 -6.24 6.36
C LEU A 36 6.10 -7.60 6.38
N MET A 37 5.96 -8.27 5.23
CA MET A 37 5.34 -9.61 5.15
C MET A 37 6.14 -10.69 5.87
N THR A 38 7.45 -10.52 6.07
CA THR A 38 8.27 -11.46 6.87
C THR A 38 8.07 -11.34 8.37
N VAL A 39 7.40 -10.29 8.85
CA VAL A 39 7.12 -10.12 10.28
C VAL A 39 5.98 -11.05 10.69
N GLU A 40 6.27 -11.99 11.60
CA GLU A 40 5.32 -13.02 12.05
C GLU A 40 3.99 -12.45 12.55
N THR A 41 4.01 -11.30 13.22
CA THR A 41 2.80 -10.60 13.68
C THR A 41 1.91 -10.11 12.53
N ILE A 42 2.49 -9.82 11.36
CA ILE A 42 1.78 -9.34 10.16
C ILE A 42 1.30 -10.50 9.29
N SER A 43 1.86 -11.70 9.43
CA SER A 43 1.48 -12.89 8.64
C SER A 43 -0.01 -13.23 8.67
N ASN A 44 -0.69 -12.95 9.78
CA ASN A 44 -2.14 -13.15 9.95
C ASN A 44 -2.97 -11.87 9.77
N THR A 45 -2.36 -10.77 9.36
CA THR A 45 -2.99 -9.47 9.22
C THR A 45 -3.35 -9.20 7.75
N SER A 46 -4.49 -8.57 7.51
CA SER A 46 -4.87 -8.13 6.15
C SER A 46 -4.06 -6.91 5.72
N ILE A 47 -3.60 -6.86 4.47
CA ILE A 47 -2.84 -5.71 3.94
C ILE A 47 -3.69 -4.99 2.88
N LEU A 48 -3.99 -3.72 3.11
CA LEU A 48 -4.65 -2.84 2.15
C LEU A 48 -3.59 -1.98 1.47
N ILE A 49 -3.42 -2.12 0.16
CA ILE A 49 -2.52 -1.27 -0.62
C ILE A 49 -3.34 -0.15 -1.24
N LEU A 50 -3.00 1.10 -0.90
CA LEU A 50 -3.65 2.30 -1.41
C LEU A 50 -2.74 3.02 -2.39
N GLY A 51 -3.15 3.11 -3.65
CA GLY A 51 -2.48 3.93 -4.66
C GLY A 51 -2.97 5.37 -4.62
N ASP A 52 -2.11 6.32 -4.25
CA ASP A 52 -2.40 7.76 -4.19
C ASP A 52 -1.89 8.51 -5.45
N LYS A 53 -2.34 9.76 -5.63
CA LYS A 53 -1.92 10.70 -6.70
C LYS A 53 -2.25 10.29 -8.12
N ILE A 54 -3.33 9.54 -8.28
CA ILE A 54 -3.88 9.04 -9.56
C ILE A 54 -4.25 10.15 -10.55
N ASN A 55 -4.36 11.38 -10.05
CA ASN A 55 -4.68 12.57 -10.82
C ASN A 55 -3.50 13.08 -11.65
N ARG A 56 -2.32 12.48 -11.51
CA ARG A 56 -1.13 12.82 -12.28
C ARG A 56 -1.06 11.97 -13.55
N PRO A 57 -0.68 12.55 -14.70
CA PRO A 57 -0.64 11.81 -15.98
C PRO A 57 0.39 10.67 -15.97
N GLU A 58 1.43 10.78 -15.14
CA GLU A 58 2.43 9.74 -14.91
C GLU A 58 1.98 8.65 -13.93
N ALA A 59 0.79 8.73 -13.33
CA ALA A 59 0.35 7.74 -12.36
C ALA A 59 0.15 6.36 -13.00
N ILE A 60 0.63 5.32 -12.32
CA ILE A 60 0.38 3.94 -12.72
C ILE A 60 -1.06 3.51 -12.41
N ASP A 61 -1.57 2.61 -13.24
CA ASP A 61 -2.87 1.97 -13.07
C ASP A 61 -2.80 0.80 -12.07
N GLU A 62 -3.98 0.22 -11.82
CA GLU A 62 -4.18 -0.91 -10.91
C GLU A 62 -3.36 -2.13 -11.27
N GLU A 63 -3.39 -2.50 -12.55
CA GLU A 63 -2.69 -3.68 -13.04
C GLU A 63 -1.18 -3.52 -12.82
N ARG A 64 -0.60 -2.36 -13.17
CA ARG A 64 0.82 -2.09 -12.94
C ARG A 64 1.18 -2.04 -11.47
N LEU A 65 0.32 -1.47 -10.62
CA LEU A 65 0.56 -1.42 -9.18
C LEU A 65 0.55 -2.84 -8.57
N GLN A 66 -0.38 -3.68 -9.01
CA GLN A 66 -0.46 -5.08 -8.60
C GLN A 66 0.80 -5.86 -9.02
N ILE A 67 1.24 -5.70 -10.28
CA ILE A 67 2.46 -6.34 -10.78
C ILE A 67 3.68 -5.86 -10.00
N SER A 68 3.79 -4.55 -9.76
CA SER A 68 4.91 -3.94 -9.06
C SER A 68 5.03 -4.45 -7.61
N CYS A 69 3.92 -4.56 -6.88
CA CYS A 69 3.93 -5.08 -5.51
C CYS A 69 4.17 -6.59 -5.43
N SER A 70 3.86 -7.36 -6.49
CA SER A 70 4.11 -8.82 -6.58
C SER A 70 3.64 -9.59 -5.32
N VAL A 71 2.50 -9.22 -4.76
CA VAL A 71 1.98 -9.81 -3.51
C VAL A 71 1.56 -11.28 -3.73
N PRO A 72 2.00 -12.22 -2.87
CA PRO A 72 1.60 -13.62 -2.97
C PRO A 72 0.08 -13.78 -2.77
N TRP A 73 -0.54 -14.67 -3.56
CA TRP A 73 -1.97 -15.01 -3.45
C TRP A 73 -2.39 -15.55 -2.07
N SER A 74 -1.42 -15.97 -1.25
CA SER A 74 -1.62 -16.43 0.12
C SER A 74 -1.95 -15.30 1.11
N PHE A 75 -1.67 -14.04 0.78
CA PHE A 75 -2.04 -12.90 1.60
C PHE A 75 -3.40 -12.34 1.17
N LYS A 76 -4.27 -12.07 2.15
CA LYS A 76 -5.49 -11.28 1.91
C LYS A 76 -5.08 -9.83 1.68
N PHE A 77 -4.95 -9.45 0.41
CA PHE A 77 -4.75 -8.06 0.02
C PHE A 77 -5.96 -7.51 -0.73
N CYS A 78 -6.19 -6.22 -0.57
CA CYS A 78 -7.11 -5.46 -1.39
C CYS A 78 -6.36 -4.25 -1.94
N LEU A 79 -6.51 -3.99 -3.23
CA LEU A 79 -5.92 -2.83 -3.89
C LEU A 79 -7.02 -1.79 -4.06
N PHE A 80 -6.77 -0.55 -3.65
CA PHE A 80 -7.65 0.57 -3.95
C PHE A 80 -6.83 1.75 -4.44
N ILE A 81 -7.24 2.32 -5.56
CA ILE A 81 -6.57 3.45 -6.18
C ILE A 81 -7.47 4.67 -6.02
N CYS A 82 -6.99 5.67 -5.31
CA CYS A 82 -7.78 6.86 -4.98
C CYS A 82 -6.85 8.07 -4.84
N SER A 83 -7.24 9.21 -5.41
CA SER A 83 -6.58 10.49 -5.10
C SER A 83 -7.26 11.10 -3.87
N VAL A 84 -6.49 11.44 -2.84
CA VAL A 84 -7.01 12.13 -1.64
C VAL A 84 -7.73 13.44 -2.01
N ILE A 85 -7.33 14.09 -3.12
CA ILE A 85 -7.96 15.30 -3.66
C ILE A 85 -9.38 15.02 -4.18
N TRP A 86 -9.63 13.83 -4.72
CA TRP A 86 -10.94 13.44 -5.25
C TRP A 86 -11.97 13.25 -4.13
N LEU A 87 -11.55 12.67 -3.00
CA LEU A 87 -12.39 12.52 -1.80
C LEU A 87 -12.83 13.86 -1.20
N THR A 88 -11.99 14.89 -1.27
CA THR A 88 -12.35 16.24 -0.81
C THR A 88 -13.23 17.02 -1.77
N LYS A 89 -13.16 16.74 -3.09
CA LYS A 89 -13.96 17.46 -4.10
C LYS A 89 -15.41 16.98 -4.20
N HIS A 90 -15.71 15.75 -3.78
CA HIS A 90 -17.07 15.19 -3.83
C HIS A 90 -17.88 15.33 -2.53
N LYS A 91 -17.32 16.00 -1.50
CA LYS A 91 -17.98 16.26 -0.21
C LYS A 91 -18.32 17.73 0.03
N SER A 92 -18.28 18.58 -0.99
CA SER A 92 -18.74 19.98 -0.91
C SER A 92 -19.94 20.24 -1.78
#